data_AF-A0A7H4SEM3-F1
#
_entry.id   AF-A0A7H4SEM3-F1
#
_cell.length_a   1.000
_cell.length_b   1.000
_cell.length_c   1.000
_cell.angle_alpha   90.00
_cell.angle_beta   90.00
_cell.angle_gamma   90.00
#
_symmetry.space_group_name_H-M   'P 1'
#
loop_
_entity.id
_entity.type
_entity.pdbx_description
1 polymer ?
#
loop_
_entity_poly.entity_id
_entity_poly.type
_entity_poly.pdbx_seq_one_letter_code
_entity_poly.pdbx_strand_id
1 'polypeptide(L)' 'MIAADGAVPADKFIWHAVTRAVGNVKNQGPELIETIKSL' A
#
# COMPACT_ATOMS: atom_id res chain seq x y z
N MET A 1 -12.07 -2.84 -24.93
CA MET A 1 -10.71 -2.69 -24.37
C MET A 1 -10.60 -3.67 -23.21
N ILE A 2 -9.78 -4.72 -23.31
CA ILE A 2 -9.73 -5.83 -22.32
C ILE A 2 -9.40 -5.32 -20.90
N ALA A 3 -8.66 -4.21 -20.79
CA ALA A 3 -8.30 -3.62 -19.51
C ALA A 3 -9.51 -3.07 -18.71
N ALA A 4 -10.66 -2.80 -19.34
CA ALA A 4 -11.85 -2.31 -18.62
C ALA A 4 -12.59 -3.45 -17.89
N ASP A 5 -12.68 -4.63 -18.51
CA ASP A 5 -13.45 -5.76 -17.96
C ASP A 5 -12.71 -6.49 -16.83
N GLY A 6 -11.37 -6.38 -16.79
CA GLY A 6 -10.52 -7.02 -15.77
C GLY A 6 -10.04 -6.11 -14.63
N ALA A 7 -10.28 -4.79 -14.71
CA ALA A 7 -9.79 -3.84 -13.71
C ALA A 7 -10.76 -3.71 -12.53
N VAL A 8 -10.21 -3.69 -11.32
CA VAL A 8 -10.95 -3.37 -10.10
C VAL A 8 -10.90 -1.84 -9.90
N PRO A 9 -12.03 -1.15 -9.77
CA PRO A 9 -12.08 0.28 -9.48
C PRO A 9 -11.32 0.68 -8.20
N ALA A 10 -10.65 1.84 -8.21
CA ALA A 10 -9.79 2.31 -7.12
C ALA A 10 -10.54 2.55 -5.80
N ASP A 11 -11.81 2.92 -5.88
CA ASP A 11 -12.73 3.12 -4.76
C ASP A 11 -13.08 1.82 -4.01
N LYS A 12 -12.77 0.65 -4.58
CA LYS A 12 -12.90 -0.64 -3.88
C LYS A 12 -11.72 -0.96 -2.96
N PHE A 13 -10.68 -0.12 -2.95
CA PHE A 13 -9.48 -0.31 -2.13
C PHE A 13 -9.46 0.66 -0.94
N ILE A 14 -8.96 0.19 0.20
CA ILE A 14 -8.65 1.00 1.37
C ILE A 14 -7.15 1.26 1.40
N TRP A 15 -6.77 2.50 1.73
CA TRP A 15 -5.38 2.94 1.80
C TRP A 15 -5.10 3.51 3.18
N HIS A 16 -3.89 3.29 3.70
CA HIS A 16 -3.39 3.97 4.89
C HIS A 16 -1.92 4.33 4.71
N ALA A 17 -1.45 5.33 5.46
CA ALA A 17 -0.05 5.71 5.45
C ALA A 17 0.82 4.71 6.22
N VAL A 18 2.03 4.47 5.72
CA VAL A 18 3.06 3.62 6.32
C VAL A 18 4.33 4.43 6.58
N THR A 19 5.29 3.84 7.28
CA THR A 19 6.57 4.51 7.56
C THR A 19 7.41 4.67 6.28
N ARG A 20 8.30 5.66 6.26
CA ARG A 20 9.25 5.87 5.14
C ARG A 20 10.25 4.71 4.97
N ALA A 21 10.36 3.80 5.95
CA ALA A 21 11.24 2.64 5.88
C ALA A 21 10.93 1.72 4.70
N VAL A 22 9.69 1.72 4.20
CA VAL A 22 9.27 0.92 3.03
C VAL A 22 10.04 1.27 1.75
N GLY A 23 10.59 2.49 1.64
CA GLY A 23 11.36 2.91 0.48
C GLY A 23 12.72 2.21 0.33
N ASN A 24 13.23 1.55 1.38
CA ASN A 24 14.46 0.78 1.33
C ASN A 24 14.16 -0.71 1.14
N VAL A 25 14.46 -1.24 -0.05
CA VAL A 25 14.21 -2.65 -0.42
C VAL A 25 14.85 -3.67 0.51
N LYS A 26 15.88 -3.29 1.27
CA LYS A 26 16.52 -4.20 2.24
C LYS A 26 15.65 -4.48 3.47
N ASN A 27 14.64 -3.65 3.74
CA ASN A 27 13.69 -3.87 4.82
C ASN A 27 12.60 -4.82 4.33
N GLN A 28 12.29 -5.87 5.11
CA GLN A 28 11.33 -6.92 4.71
C GLN A 28 10.41 -7.35 5.88
N GLY A 29 10.37 -6.56 6.96
CA GLY A 29 9.57 -6.87 8.14
C GLY A 29 8.09 -6.52 7.96
N PRO A 30 7.19 -7.12 8.78
CA PRO A 30 5.75 -6.88 8.72
C PRO A 30 5.37 -5.43 9.05
N GLU A 31 6.22 -4.69 9.77
CA GLU A 31 6.02 -3.29 10.14
C GLU A 31 5.91 -2.35 8.93
N LEU A 32 6.33 -2.78 7.75
CA LEU A 32 6.29 -1.97 6.52
C LEU A 32 4.88 -1.75 5.99
N ILE A 33 3.92 -2.58 6.40
CA ILE A 33 2.50 -2.42 6.08
C ILE A 33 1.67 -2.00 7.29
N GLU A 34 2.30 -1.69 8.43
CA GLU A 34 1.58 -1.17 9.59
C GLU A 34 1.27 0.32 9.41
N THR A 35 0.13 0.75 9.93
CA THR A 35 -0.23 2.17 9.96
C THR A 35 0.82 2.96 10.74
N ILE A 36 1.32 4.04 10.15
CA ILE A 36 2.20 4.95 10.87
C ILE A 36 1.44 5.56 12.05
N LYS A 37 2.00 5.45 13.26
CA LYS A 37 1.47 6.17 14.42
C LYS A 37 1.67 7.66 14.17
N SER A 38 0.57 8.42 14.13
CA SER A 38 0.65 9.88 14.23
C SER A 38 1.48 10.22 15.47
N LEU A 39 2.41 11.16 15.32
CA LEU A 39 3.01 11.86 16.45
C LEU A 39 1.91 12.45 17.35
#